data_AF-A0A1Z8SU46-F1
#
_entry.id   AF-A0A1Z8SU46-F1
#
_cell.length_a   1.000
_cell.length_b   1.000
_cell.length_c   1.000
_cell.angle_alpha   90.00
_cell.angle_beta   90.00
_cell.angle_gamma   90.00
#
_symmetry.space_group_name_H-M   'P 1'
#
loop_
_entity.id
_entity.type
_entity.pdbx_description
1 polymer ?
#
loop_
_entity_poly.entity_id
_entity_poly.type
_entity_poly.pdbx_seq_one_letter_code
_entity_poly.pdbx_strand_id
1 'polypeptide(L)'
;MRKLGPKQTALQEAFEEAGIIGSIVDRKIKAKVKGPKMNFYPMEVKSELSVWPESNWRERKWVSSSEVGQYLHRSSLRSLLLGFSG
;
A
#
# COMPACT_ATOMS: atom_id res chain seq x y z
N MET A 1 15.83 -11.33 16.22
CA MET A 1 14.88 -11.13 15.11
C MET A 1 15.62 -10.47 13.94
N ARG A 2 15.59 -11.10 12.75
CA ARG A 2 16.24 -10.56 11.55
C ARG A 2 15.41 -9.37 11.07
N LYS A 3 15.97 -8.17 11.04
CA LYS A 3 15.26 -6.98 10.51
C LYS A 3 14.92 -7.25 9.04
N LEU A 4 13.63 -7.23 8.70
CA LEU A 4 13.20 -7.22 7.31
C LEU A 4 13.71 -5.93 6.63
N GLY A 5 14.11 -6.04 5.37
CA GLY A 5 14.43 -4.86 4.56
C GLY A 5 13.14 -4.07 4.23
N PRO A 6 13.22 -2.77 3.87
CA PRO A 6 12.04 -1.92 3.67
C PRO A 6 11.00 -2.47 2.68
N LYS A 7 11.45 -3.16 1.63
CA LYS A 7 10.57 -3.82 0.64
C LYS A 7 9.82 -5.00 1.27
N GLN A 8 10.51 -5.84 2.03
CA GLN A 8 9.90 -6.98 2.72
C GLN A 8 8.96 -6.54 3.83
N THR A 9 9.30 -5.48 4.57
CA THR A 9 8.37 -4.86 5.51
C THR A 9 7.10 -4.41 4.80
N ALA A 10 7.19 -3.71 3.66
CA ALA A 10 6.00 -3.29 2.92
C ALA A 10 5.13 -4.45 2.41
N LEU A 11 5.73 -5.57 2.00
CA LEU A 11 4.99 -6.79 1.64
C LEU A 11 4.30 -7.43 2.85
N GLN A 12 4.99 -7.49 3.99
CA GLN A 12 4.45 -8.03 5.24
C GLN A 12 3.24 -7.22 5.70
N GLU A 13 3.35 -5.89 5.73
CA GLU A 13 2.26 -4.99 6.10
C GLU A 13 1.07 -5.12 5.13
N ALA A 14 1.32 -5.25 3.81
CA ALA A 14 0.24 -5.44 2.85
C ALA A 14 -0.52 -6.78 3.06
N PHE A 15 0.19 -7.82 3.49
CA PHE A 15 -0.41 -9.09 3.88
C PHE A 15 -1.17 -8.96 5.21
N GLU A 16 -0.56 -8.38 6.23
CA GLU A 16 -1.13 -8.25 7.58
C GLU A 16 -2.36 -7.35 7.60
N GLU A 17 -2.28 -6.17 6.98
CA GLU A 17 -3.31 -5.13 7.03
C GLU A 17 -4.43 -5.34 5.99
N ALA A 18 -4.09 -5.90 4.83
CA ALA A 18 -5.02 -5.97 3.68
C ALA A 18 -5.16 -7.37 3.06
N GLY A 19 -4.45 -8.39 3.54
CA GLY A 19 -4.61 -9.77 3.05
C GLY A 19 -4.25 -9.94 1.57
N ILE A 20 -3.33 -9.14 1.04
CA ILE A 20 -2.90 -9.21 -0.36
C ILE A 20 -1.45 -9.68 -0.47
N ILE A 21 -1.20 -10.55 -1.45
CA ILE A 21 0.14 -11.04 -1.79
C ILE A 21 0.44 -10.62 -3.23
N GLY A 22 1.67 -10.18 -3.45
CA GLY A 22 2.05 -9.62 -4.73
C GLY A 22 3.55 -9.54 -4.94
N SER A 23 3.93 -8.76 -5.94
CA SER A 23 5.33 -8.51 -6.26
C SER A 23 5.56 -7.01 -6.37
N ILE A 24 6.60 -6.52 -5.70
CA ILE A 24 6.99 -5.11 -5.79
C ILE A 24 7.52 -4.82 -7.19
N VAL A 25 6.95 -3.81 -7.83
CA VAL A 25 7.51 -3.19 -9.02
C VAL A 25 8.73 -2.38 -8.59
N ASP A 26 9.85 -2.43 -9.33
CA ASP A 26 11.10 -1.75 -8.92
C ASP A 26 11.04 -0.23 -9.10
N ARG A 27 10.12 0.38 -8.37
CA ARG A 27 9.86 1.82 -8.30
C ARG A 27 9.72 2.16 -6.84
N LYS A 28 10.59 3.03 -6.33
CA LYS A 28 10.53 3.54 -4.96
C LYS A 28 10.00 4.95 -4.97
N ILE A 29 8.91 5.20 -4.25
CA ILE A 29 8.33 6.54 -4.11
C ILE A 29 8.53 7.01 -2.68
N LYS A 30 9.06 8.22 -2.51
CA LYS A 30 9.25 8.84 -1.19
C LYS A 30 8.19 9.92 -1.01
N ALA A 31 7.36 9.79 0.02
CA ALA A 31 6.37 10.81 0.34
C ALA A 31 6.35 11.10 1.84
N LYS A 32 6.05 12.35 2.21
CA LYS A 32 5.89 12.76 3.60
C LYS A 32 4.44 12.49 4.02
N VAL A 33 4.25 11.71 5.08
CA VAL A 33 2.93 11.43 5.66
C VAL A 33 2.99 11.87 7.11
N LYS A 34 2.32 12.99 7.43
CA LYS A 34 2.30 13.66 8.76
C LYS A 34 3.56 13.40 9.61
N GLY A 35 4.66 14.06 9.26
CA GLY A 35 5.92 13.94 9.99
C GLY A 35 6.99 13.21 9.17
N PRO A 36 7.17 11.89 9.33
CA PRO A 36 8.25 11.16 8.69
C PRO A 36 8.08 11.05 7.17
N LYS A 37 9.23 10.92 6.48
CA LYS A 37 9.28 10.48 5.09
C LYS A 37 9.10 8.96 5.06
N MET A 38 8.06 8.49 4.39
CA MET A 38 7.80 7.08 4.18
C MET A 38 8.24 6.67 2.77
N ASN A 39 8.59 5.40 2.63
CA ASN A 39 8.88 4.78 1.34
C ASN A 39 7.66 3.96 0.93
N PHE A 40 7.13 4.24 -0.25
CA PHE A 40 6.06 3.49 -0.90
C PHE A 40 6.66 2.65 -2.01
N TYR A 41 6.19 1.41 -2.11
CA TYR A 41 6.60 0.45 -3.12
C TYR A 41 5.33 -0.03 -3.80
N PRO A 42 5.08 0.37 -5.06
CA PRO A 42 3.96 -0.15 -5.82
C PRO A 42 4.08 -1.67 -5.92
N MET A 43 2.95 -2.34 -5.72
CA MET A 43 2.86 -3.78 -5.73
C MET A 43 1.80 -4.19 -6.74
N GLU A 44 2.20 -5.09 -7.64
CA GLU A 44 1.25 -5.84 -8.45
C GLU A 44 0.66 -6.95 -7.58
N VAL A 45 -0.65 -6.90 -7.34
CA VAL A 45 -1.35 -7.89 -6.53
C VAL A 45 -1.61 -9.14 -7.36
N LYS A 46 -1.22 -10.29 -6.81
CA LYS A 46 -1.34 -11.61 -7.46
C LYS A 46 -2.41 -12.48 -6.83
N SER A 47 -2.65 -12.30 -5.53
CA SER A 47 -3.71 -13.02 -4.83
C SER A 47 -4.29 -12.21 -3.69
N GLU A 48 -5.57 -12.47 -3.44
CA GLU A 48 -6.35 -11.90 -2.36
C GLU A 48 -6.79 -13.02 -1.41
N LEU A 49 -6.59 -12.83 -0.12
CA LEU A 49 -7.00 -13.79 0.91
C LEU A 49 -8.37 -13.41 1.49
N SER A 50 -9.18 -14.44 1.76
CA SER A 50 -10.48 -14.31 2.42
C SER A 50 -10.35 -14.07 3.93
N VAL A 51 -9.26 -14.54 4.53
CA VAL A 51 -8.92 -14.34 5.94
C VAL A 51 -7.47 -13.87 6.02
N TRP A 52 -7.21 -12.81 6.77
CA TRP A 52 -5.88 -12.23 6.94
C TRP A 52 -5.68 -11.72 8.37
N PRO A 53 -4.42 -11.48 8.81
CA PRO A 53 -4.11 -11.25 10.23
C PRO A 53 -4.92 -10.13 10.90
N GLU A 54 -5.16 -9.02 10.20
CA GLU A 54 -5.88 -7.86 10.74
C GLU A 54 -7.33 -7.74 10.27
N SER A 55 -7.92 -8.79 9.67
CA SER A 55 -9.27 -8.73 9.09
C SER A 55 -10.38 -8.39 10.09
N ASN A 56 -10.11 -8.54 11.39
CA ASN A 56 -11.06 -8.23 12.46
C ASN A 56 -11.19 -6.73 12.77
N TRP A 57 -10.24 -5.90 12.33
CA TRP A 57 -10.18 -4.47 12.67
C TRP A 57 -9.73 -3.58 11.51
N ARG A 58 -9.38 -4.17 10.37
CA ARG A 58 -9.12 -3.46 9.12
C ARG A 58 -9.97 -4.00 7.99
N GLU A 59 -10.40 -3.09 7.13
CA GLU A 59 -11.17 -3.39 5.92
C GLU A 59 -10.33 -3.11 4.68
N ARG A 60 -10.31 -4.05 3.73
CA ARG A 60 -9.77 -3.84 2.39
C ARG A 60 -10.88 -3.37 1.46
N LYS A 61 -10.57 -2.39 0.62
CA LYS A 61 -11.42 -1.97 -0.50
C LYS A 61 -10.59 -1.72 -1.75
N TRP A 62 -11.00 -2.32 -2.86
CA TRP A 62 -10.51 -1.94 -4.19
C TRP A 62 -11.19 -0.66 -4.63
N VAL A 63 -10.40 0.29 -5.13
CA VAL A 63 -10.85 1.61 -5.53
C VAL A 63 -10.30 1.91 -6.91
N SER A 64 -11.17 2.33 -7.82
CA SER A 64 -10.74 2.77 -9.15
C SER A 64 -9.94 4.08 -9.06
N SER A 65 -9.06 4.34 -10.03
CA SER A 65 -8.22 5.55 -10.02
C SER A 65 -9.03 6.85 -9.98
N SER A 66 -10.21 6.87 -10.61
CA SER A 66 -11.15 8.01 -10.59
C SER A 66 -11.79 8.24 -9.22
N GLU A 67 -11.94 7.19 -8.40
CA GLU A 67 -12.56 7.26 -7.08
C GLU A 67 -11.57 7.47 -5.94
N VAL A 68 -10.26 7.37 -6.19
CA VAL A 68 -9.19 7.61 -5.19
C VAL A 68 -9.41 8.91 -4.43
N GLY A 69 -9.95 9.92 -5.11
CA GLY A 69 -10.24 11.22 -4.53
C GLY A 69 -11.37 11.26 -3.49
N GLN A 70 -12.14 10.20 -3.35
CA GLN A 70 -13.20 10.12 -2.34
C GLN A 70 -12.65 9.54 -1.03
N TYR A 71 -11.67 8.65 -1.12
CA TYR A 71 -11.12 7.90 0.04
C TYR A 71 -9.83 8.51 0.59
N LEU A 72 -9.04 9.20 -0.25
CA LEU A 72 -7.82 9.85 0.19
C LEU A 72 -8.05 11.32 0.51
N HIS A 73 -8.24 11.61 1.79
CA HIS A 73 -8.31 12.99 2.31
C HIS A 73 -6.96 13.72 2.31
N ARG A 74 -5.84 13.01 2.06
CA ARG A 74 -4.50 13.60 2.08
C ARG A 74 -4.01 13.89 0.66
N SER A 75 -3.76 15.18 0.38
CA SER A 75 -3.28 15.65 -0.91
C SER A 75 -1.98 14.98 -1.37
N SER A 76 -1.02 14.75 -0.46
CA SER A 76 0.27 14.14 -0.81
C SER A 76 0.16 12.69 -1.31
N LEU A 77 -0.75 11.90 -0.75
CA LEU A 77 -1.01 10.53 -1.20
C LEU A 77 -1.84 10.52 -2.49
N ARG A 78 -2.78 11.46 -2.63
CA ARG A 78 -3.55 11.62 -3.86
C ARG A 78 -2.65 11.95 -5.05
N SER A 79 -1.74 12.91 -4.90
CA SER A 79 -0.79 13.27 -5.96
C SER A 79 0.13 12.10 -6.35
N LEU A 80 0.50 11.26 -5.37
CA LEU A 80 1.30 10.06 -5.62
C LEU A 80 0.56 9.04 -6.50
N LEU A 81 -0.73 8.83 -6.25
CA LEU A 81 -1.54 7.90 -7.03
C LEU A 81 -1.98 8.47 -8.38
N LEU A 82 -2.26 9.77 -8.48
CA LEU A 82 -2.59 10.42 -9.77
C LEU A 82 -1.39 10.46 -10.73
N GLY A 83 -0.17 10.53 -10.20
CA GLY A 83 1.07 10.38 -10.99
C GLY A 83 1.43 8.92 -11.29
N PHE A 84 0.60 7.97 -10.88
CA PHE A 84 0.76 6.56 -11.14
C PHE A 84 -0.04 6.18 -12.38
N SER A 85 0.54 6.39 -13.56
CA SER A 85 0.08 5.77 -14.80
C SER A 85 0.56 4.32 -14.79
N GLY A 86 -0.37 3.39 -14.56
CA GLY A 86 -0.15 1.95 -14.76
C GLY A 86 -0.32 1.59 -16.22
#